data_AF-A0A0Q9JWF3-F1
#
_entry.id   AF-A0A0Q9JWF3-F1
#
_cell.length_a   1.000
_cell.length_b   1.000
_cell.length_c   1.000
_cell.angle_alpha   90.00
_cell.angle_beta   90.00
_cell.angle_gamma   90.00
#
_symmetry.space_group_name_H-M   'P 1'
#
loop_
_entity.id
_entity.type
_entity.pdbx_description
1 polymer ?
#
loop_
_entity_poly.entity_id
_entity_poly.type
_entity_poly.pdbx_seq_one_letter_code
_entity_poly.pdbx_strand_id
1 'polypeptide(L)'
;MSELVVKQPFLDCQVGQVNFYNYEEMLEQATHLAELIRTVEVDEESIKGTKKLLAEVNKRVDALEAERIRIKKELLEPYMAFEAKIKTITGVVKESDNELRGKVRALEELEREEKRKVIENIFHKRLDKYPRLFFLTPSHFINPSHLNKTTVLNKVETAMAQFFEQVSREFEMLLEQDGDLKHYADTLDFIGSMPKKVEPMVDTPKNEWVAISVPESELPQVHLFLKMNRIPYKQN
;
A
#
# COMPACT_ATOMS: atom_id res chain seq x y z
N MET A 1 -5.31 2.49 40.70
CA MET A 1 -4.59 2.09 39.48
C MET A 1 -3.36 1.32 39.93
N SER A 2 -3.28 0.03 39.64
CA SER A 2 -2.12 -0.77 39.99
C SER A 2 -1.03 -0.53 38.95
N GLU A 3 0.07 0.08 39.34
CA GLU A 3 1.19 0.40 38.46
C GLU A 3 2.27 -0.68 38.55
N LEU A 4 2.86 -1.05 37.41
CA LEU A 4 4.03 -1.92 37.40
C LEU A 4 5.26 -1.11 37.84
N VAL A 5 5.68 -1.29 39.09
CA VAL A 5 6.86 -0.59 39.65
C VAL A 5 8.10 -1.49 39.53
N VAL A 6 9.05 -1.12 38.69
CA VAL A 6 10.36 -1.78 38.56
C VAL A 6 11.36 -1.14 39.53
N LYS A 7 11.69 -1.81 40.64
CA LYS A 7 12.65 -1.31 41.65
C LYS A 7 14.08 -1.78 41.37
N GLN A 8 15.07 -0.91 41.52
CA GLN A 8 16.49 -1.17 41.22
C GLN A 8 17.29 -1.60 42.48
N PRO A 9 18.35 -2.44 42.35
CA PRO A 9 18.66 -3.23 41.16
C PRO A 9 17.67 -4.39 41.03
N PHE A 10 17.01 -4.52 39.87
CA PHE A 10 16.05 -5.61 39.64
C PHE A 10 16.72 -6.89 39.11
N LEU A 11 18.02 -6.82 38.84
CA LEU A 11 18.82 -7.91 38.30
C LEU A 11 20.26 -7.78 38.80
N ASP A 12 20.83 -8.88 39.25
CA ASP A 12 22.26 -9.07 39.46
C ASP A 12 22.72 -10.20 38.54
N CYS A 13 23.87 -10.01 37.88
CA CYS A 13 24.41 -10.94 36.89
C CYS A 13 25.87 -11.21 37.19
N GLN A 14 26.17 -12.42 37.69
CA GLN A 14 27.54 -12.89 37.83
C GLN A 14 27.99 -13.53 36.52
N VAL A 15 29.05 -12.98 35.91
CA VAL A 15 29.64 -13.51 34.68
C VAL A 15 30.26 -14.88 34.98
N GLY A 16 29.80 -15.93 34.29
CA GLY A 16 30.37 -17.27 34.47
C GLY A 16 31.81 -17.32 33.95
N GLN A 17 32.75 -17.76 34.78
CA GLN A 17 34.16 -17.95 34.43
C GLN A 17 34.39 -19.39 33.99
N VAL A 18 35.02 -19.59 32.83
CA VAL A 18 35.43 -20.92 32.33
C VAL A 18 36.95 -21.06 32.50
N ASN A 19 37.37 -22.04 33.30
CA ASN A 19 38.79 -22.35 33.52
C ASN A 19 39.17 -23.60 32.70
N PHE A 20 40.17 -23.46 31.82
CA PHE A 20 40.71 -24.57 31.03
C PHE A 20 42.09 -24.96 31.58
N TYR A 21 42.10 -25.90 32.52
CA TYR A 21 43.29 -26.22 33.33
C TYR A 21 44.49 -26.80 32.57
N ASN A 22 44.28 -27.54 31.48
CA ASN A 22 45.34 -28.27 30.76
C ASN A 22 45.46 -27.85 29.29
N TYR A 23 45.17 -26.58 28.98
CA TYR A 23 45.16 -26.10 27.60
C TYR A 23 46.52 -26.28 26.89
N GLU A 24 47.62 -25.93 27.56
CA GLU A 24 48.97 -25.98 26.97
C GLU A 24 49.40 -27.41 26.64
N GLU A 25 49.18 -28.36 27.56
CA GLU A 25 49.48 -29.78 27.34
C GLU A 25 48.63 -30.38 26.21
N MET A 26 47.33 -30.03 26.16
CA MET A 26 46.45 -30.51 25.10
C MET A 26 46.81 -29.91 23.74
N LEU A 27 47.28 -28.67 23.70
CA LEU A 27 47.74 -28.02 22.48
C LEU A 27 49.01 -28.70 21.95
N GLU A 28 49.98 -28.98 22.82
CA GLU A 28 51.22 -29.68 22.45
C GLU A 28 50.95 -31.12 21.96
N GLN A 29 50.04 -31.84 22.61
CA GLN A 29 49.62 -33.16 22.14
C GLN A 29 48.93 -33.09 20.78
N ALA A 30 48.09 -32.08 20.55
CA ALA A 30 47.41 -31.89 19.27
C ALA A 30 48.38 -31.51 18.14
N THR A 31 49.39 -30.68 18.41
CA THR A 31 50.41 -30.32 17.41
C THR A 31 51.28 -31.52 17.04
N HIS A 32 51.75 -32.28 18.04
CA HIS A 32 52.53 -33.50 17.81
C HIS A 32 51.73 -34.55 17.03
N LEU A 33 50.45 -34.75 17.39
CA LEU A 33 49.55 -35.65 16.66
C LEU A 33 49.34 -35.17 15.20
N ALA A 34 49.21 -33.87 14.96
CA ALA A 34 49.07 -33.32 13.62
C ALA A 34 50.32 -33.51 12.75
N GLU A 35 51.52 -33.37 13.34
CA GLU A 35 52.79 -33.64 12.66
C GLU A 35 52.97 -35.11 12.31
N LEU A 36 52.59 -36.01 13.24
CA LEU A 36 52.56 -37.45 12.97
C LEU A 36 51.62 -37.77 11.81
N ILE A 37 50.39 -37.25 11.81
CA ILE A 37 49.42 -37.47 10.73
C ILE A 37 49.96 -36.99 9.37
N ARG A 38 50.70 -35.87 9.33
CA ARG A 38 51.31 -35.35 8.09
C ARG A 38 52.45 -36.22 7.55
N THR A 39 53.09 -37.00 8.41
CA THR A 39 54.29 -37.79 8.09
C THR A 39 53.96 -39.24 7.71
N VAL A 40 52.74 -39.70 7.96
CA VAL A 40 52.28 -41.06 7.59
C VAL A 40 52.06 -41.14 6.06
N GLU A 41 52.93 -41.88 5.38
CA GLU A 41 52.73 -42.27 3.98
C GLU A 41 51.66 -43.37 3.88
N VAL A 42 50.76 -43.26 2.90
CA VAL A 42 49.61 -44.16 2.74
C VAL A 42 49.87 -45.11 1.58
N ASP A 43 50.05 -46.40 1.89
CA ASP A 43 50.17 -47.50 0.93
C ASP A 43 48.95 -48.45 0.98
N GLU A 44 48.82 -49.37 0.02
CA GLU A 44 47.62 -50.23 -0.13
C GLU A 44 47.36 -51.14 1.08
N GLU A 45 48.39 -51.48 1.87
CA GLU A 45 48.30 -52.32 3.07
C GLU A 45 48.03 -51.52 4.37
N SER A 46 48.50 -50.26 4.48
CA SER A 46 48.35 -49.39 5.66
C SER A 46 47.06 -48.57 5.69
N ILE A 47 46.33 -48.42 4.58
CA ILE A 47 45.07 -47.64 4.48
C ILE A 47 44.08 -47.97 5.61
N LYS A 48 43.97 -49.24 5.99
CA LYS A 48 43.03 -49.68 7.04
C LYS A 48 43.47 -49.19 8.44
N GLY A 49 44.77 -49.15 8.71
CA GLY A 49 45.34 -48.61 9.95
C GLY A 49 45.19 -47.10 10.02
N THR A 50 45.52 -46.39 8.94
CA THR A 50 45.41 -44.92 8.86
C THR A 50 43.97 -44.44 9.02
N LYS A 51 42.99 -45.13 8.41
CA LYS A 51 41.56 -44.83 8.60
C LYS A 51 41.11 -45.00 10.05
N LYS A 52 41.61 -46.02 10.78
CA LYS A 52 41.30 -46.21 12.20
C LYS A 52 41.91 -45.10 13.05
N LEU A 53 43.16 -44.71 12.78
CA LEU A 53 43.84 -43.62 13.48
C LEU A 53 43.07 -42.29 13.29
N LEU A 54 42.71 -41.95 12.05
CA LEU A 54 41.91 -40.75 11.76
C LEU A 54 40.55 -40.76 12.47
N ALA A 55 39.88 -41.91 12.52
CA ALA A 55 38.61 -42.04 13.24
C ALA A 55 38.77 -41.83 14.75
N GLU A 56 39.86 -42.33 15.35
CA GLU A 56 40.14 -42.12 16.77
C GLU A 56 40.46 -40.66 17.08
N VAL A 57 41.23 -39.99 16.22
CA VAL A 57 41.52 -38.56 16.32
C VAL A 57 40.25 -37.73 16.24
N ASN A 58 39.43 -37.97 15.21
CA ASN A 58 38.15 -37.28 15.06
C ASN A 58 37.25 -37.48 16.29
N LYS A 59 37.18 -38.69 16.84
CA LYS A 59 36.40 -38.98 18.06
C LYS A 59 36.87 -38.14 19.27
N ARG A 60 38.18 -37.91 19.41
CA ARG A 60 38.72 -37.08 20.50
C ARG A 60 38.43 -35.58 20.28
N VAL A 61 38.51 -35.11 19.04
CA VAL A 61 38.12 -33.73 18.66
C VAL A 61 36.63 -33.50 18.90
N ASP A 62 35.79 -34.45 18.49
CA ASP A 62 34.34 -34.40 18.68
C ASP A 62 33.97 -34.34 20.16
N ALA A 63 34.70 -35.05 21.02
CA ALA A 63 34.50 -34.98 22.47
C ALA A 63 34.82 -33.58 23.03
N LEU A 64 35.90 -32.94 22.58
CA LEU A 64 36.24 -31.58 23.00
C LEU A 64 35.18 -30.56 22.54
N GLU A 65 34.70 -30.69 21.30
CA GLU A 65 33.64 -29.81 20.78
C GLU A 65 32.31 -30.05 21.51
N ALA A 66 32.00 -31.29 21.89
CA ALA A 66 30.82 -31.60 22.70
C ALA A 66 30.88 -30.93 24.08
N GLU A 67 32.04 -30.92 24.74
CA GLU A 67 32.26 -30.23 26.01
C GLU A 67 32.09 -28.70 25.85
N ARG A 68 32.64 -28.11 24.79
CA ARG A 68 32.43 -26.70 24.45
C ARG A 68 30.94 -26.37 24.31
N ILE A 69 30.19 -27.19 23.57
CA ILE A 69 28.75 -27.02 23.37
C ILE A 69 28.01 -27.15 24.70
N ARG A 70 28.37 -28.12 25.55
CA ARG A 70 27.76 -28.32 26.87
C ARG A 70 27.94 -27.10 27.76
N ILE A 71 29.18 -26.63 27.94
CA ILE A 71 29.49 -25.47 28.78
C ILE A 71 28.77 -24.22 28.26
N LYS A 72 28.76 -24.00 26.93
CA LYS A 72 28.00 -22.90 26.32
C LYS A 72 26.51 -22.96 26.69
N LYS A 73 25.91 -24.16 26.64
CA LYS A 73 24.50 -24.36 26.98
C LYS A 73 24.24 -24.08 28.46
N GLU A 74 25.09 -24.58 29.35
CA GLU A 74 24.97 -24.37 30.80
C GLU A 74 25.10 -22.87 31.17
N LEU A 75 26.03 -22.14 30.55
CA LEU A 75 26.19 -20.71 30.79
C LEU A 75 25.03 -19.87 30.25
N LEU A 76 24.43 -20.29 29.12
CA LEU A 76 23.31 -19.57 28.51
C LEU A 76 21.95 -19.94 29.12
N GLU A 77 21.83 -21.07 29.82
CA GLU A 77 20.54 -21.50 30.38
C GLU A 77 19.94 -20.47 31.36
N PRO A 78 20.70 -19.91 32.32
CA PRO A 78 20.19 -18.86 33.21
C PRO A 78 19.74 -17.61 32.46
N TYR A 79 20.48 -17.24 31.40
CA TYR A 79 20.12 -16.12 30.54
C TYR A 79 18.82 -16.39 29.77
N MET A 80 18.68 -17.56 29.16
CA MET A 80 17.48 -17.95 28.42
C MET A 80 16.25 -18.00 29.33
N ALA A 81 16.40 -18.50 30.56
CA ALA A 81 15.34 -18.51 31.56
C ALA A 81 14.93 -17.09 31.99
N PHE A 82 15.91 -16.19 32.16
CA PHE A 82 15.65 -14.77 32.41
C PHE A 82 14.92 -14.10 31.23
N GLU A 83 15.42 -14.31 30.01
CA GLU A 83 14.83 -13.78 28.79
C GLU A 83 13.37 -14.22 28.63
N ALA A 84 13.09 -15.51 28.88
CA ALA A 84 11.75 -16.07 28.84
C ALA A 84 10.81 -15.40 29.87
N LYS A 85 11.30 -15.15 31.10
CA LYS A 85 10.53 -14.45 32.14
C LYS A 85 10.20 -13.01 31.71
N ILE A 86 11.18 -12.27 31.17
CA ILE A 86 10.95 -10.91 30.67
C ILE A 86 9.98 -10.91 29.48
N LYS A 87 10.14 -11.85 28.54
CA LYS A 87 9.21 -12.02 27.40
C LYS A 87 7.80 -12.32 27.85
N THR A 88 7.63 -13.11 28.91
CA THR A 88 6.31 -13.41 29.49
C THR A 88 5.68 -12.15 30.08
N ILE A 89 6.40 -11.40 30.92
CA ILE A 89 5.91 -10.15 31.52
C ILE A 89 5.53 -9.14 30.43
N THR A 90 6.41 -8.94 29.46
CA THR A 90 6.15 -8.00 28.35
C THR A 90 5.03 -8.47 27.43
N GLY A 91 4.86 -9.78 27.26
CA GLY A 91 3.76 -10.39 26.51
C GLY A 91 2.40 -10.09 27.13
N VAL A 92 2.24 -10.35 28.43
CA VAL A 92 0.98 -10.09 29.16
C VAL A 92 0.56 -8.62 29.09
N VAL A 93 1.52 -7.70 29.25
CA VAL A 93 1.25 -6.26 29.17
C VAL A 93 0.85 -5.86 27.75
N LYS A 94 1.53 -6.37 26.72
CA LYS A 94 1.22 -6.08 25.31
C LYS A 94 -0.13 -6.63 24.88
N GLU A 95 -0.48 -7.83 25.32
CA GLU A 95 -1.80 -8.42 25.07
C GLU A 95 -2.91 -7.55 25.65
N SER A 96 -2.77 -7.16 26.91
CA SER A 96 -3.72 -6.27 27.58
C SER A 96 -3.82 -4.89 26.91
N ASP A 97 -2.70 -4.30 26.47
CA ASP A 97 -2.69 -3.04 25.71
C ASP A 97 -3.43 -3.16 24.37
N ASN A 98 -3.19 -4.26 23.64
CA ASN A 98 -3.84 -4.51 22.36
C ASN A 98 -5.36 -4.71 22.53
N GLU A 99 -5.79 -5.45 23.55
CA GLU A 99 -7.22 -5.60 23.86
C GLU A 99 -7.86 -4.25 24.19
N LEU A 100 -7.21 -3.42 25.00
CA LEU A 100 -7.74 -2.11 25.37
C LEU A 100 -7.86 -1.19 24.16
N ARG A 101 -6.82 -1.13 23.30
CA ARG A 101 -6.88 -0.39 22.03
C ARG A 101 -7.99 -0.91 21.13
N GLY A 102 -8.20 -2.23 21.09
CA GLY A 102 -9.31 -2.85 20.36
C GLY A 102 -10.67 -2.36 20.87
N LYS A 103 -10.88 -2.36 22.19
CA LYS A 103 -12.11 -1.85 22.82
C LYS A 103 -12.35 -0.37 22.53
N VAL A 104 -11.30 0.46 22.58
CA VAL A 104 -11.39 1.89 22.23
C VAL A 104 -11.83 2.08 20.78
N ARG A 105 -11.18 1.38 19.83
CA ARG A 105 -11.54 1.45 18.41
C ARG A 105 -12.97 0.98 18.15
N ALA A 106 -13.43 -0.07 18.83
CA ALA A 106 -14.80 -0.57 18.70
C ALA A 106 -15.83 0.46 19.17
N LEU A 107 -15.56 1.17 20.27
CA LEU A 107 -16.42 2.27 20.73
C LEU A 107 -16.42 3.46 19.76
N GLU A 108 -15.25 3.85 19.24
CA GLU A 108 -15.15 4.92 18.24
C GLU A 108 -15.86 4.57 16.93
N GLU A 109 -15.84 3.30 16.51
CA GLU A 109 -16.61 2.82 15.35
C GLU A 109 -18.11 2.89 15.62
N LEU A 110 -18.55 2.45 16.80
CA LEU A 110 -19.96 2.49 17.19
C LEU A 110 -20.48 3.93 17.20
N GLU A 111 -19.75 4.87 17.82
CA GLU A 111 -20.10 6.30 17.82
C GLU A 111 -20.19 6.85 16.39
N ARG A 112 -19.29 6.40 15.50
CA ARG A 112 -19.25 6.82 14.09
C ARG A 112 -20.46 6.31 13.32
N GLU A 113 -20.85 5.06 13.56
CA GLU A 113 -22.00 4.43 12.90
C GLU A 113 -23.33 4.99 13.42
N GLU A 114 -23.44 5.28 14.72
CA GLU A 114 -24.58 6.00 15.28
C GLU A 114 -24.72 7.39 14.65
N LYS A 115 -23.61 8.13 14.53
CA LYS A 115 -23.59 9.43 13.87
C LYS A 115 -23.98 9.33 12.39
N ARG A 116 -23.52 8.30 11.67
CA ARG A 116 -23.93 8.02 10.29
C ARG A 116 -25.44 7.87 10.20
N LYS A 117 -26.05 7.02 11.03
CA LYS A 117 -27.50 6.79 11.07
C LYS A 117 -28.29 8.07 11.34
N VAL A 118 -27.79 8.92 12.24
CA VAL A 118 -28.40 10.23 12.50
C VAL A 118 -28.37 11.10 11.24
N ILE A 119 -27.22 11.19 10.56
CA ILE A 119 -27.08 11.97 9.32
C ILE A 119 -27.97 11.41 8.21
N GLU A 120 -28.03 10.09 8.05
CA GLU A 120 -28.91 9.42 7.06
C GLU A 120 -30.38 9.73 7.32
N ASN A 121 -30.83 9.69 8.58
CA ASN A 121 -32.21 10.05 8.93
C ASN A 121 -32.52 11.52 8.60
N ILE A 122 -31.58 12.44 8.86
CA ILE A 122 -31.75 13.86 8.50
C ILE A 122 -31.77 14.03 6.97
N PHE A 123 -30.93 13.28 6.25
CA PHE A 123 -30.89 13.28 4.80
C PHE A 123 -32.22 12.84 4.20
N HIS A 124 -32.79 11.71 4.65
CA HIS A 124 -34.08 11.23 4.18
C HIS A 124 -35.21 12.21 4.47
N LYS A 125 -35.29 12.76 5.70
CA LYS A 125 -36.28 13.80 6.04
C LYS A 125 -36.17 15.05 5.17
N ARG A 126 -34.96 15.37 4.70
CA ARG A 126 -34.74 16.50 3.79
C ARG A 126 -35.11 16.12 2.36
N LEU A 127 -34.77 14.93 1.90
CA LEU A 127 -35.13 14.40 0.59
C LEU A 127 -36.65 14.41 0.36
N ASP A 128 -37.45 14.14 1.39
CA ASP A 128 -38.92 14.23 1.33
C ASP A 128 -39.42 15.62 0.88
N LYS A 129 -38.64 16.69 1.12
CA LYS A 129 -38.96 18.06 0.68
C LYS A 129 -38.59 18.33 -0.78
N TYR A 130 -37.83 17.43 -1.42
CA TYR A 130 -37.38 17.54 -2.81
C TYR A 130 -37.80 16.30 -3.63
N PRO A 131 -39.10 16.12 -3.94
CA PRO A 131 -39.60 14.90 -4.60
C PRO A 131 -38.95 14.60 -5.96
N ARG A 132 -38.46 15.62 -6.67
CA ARG A 132 -37.80 15.49 -7.97
C ARG A 132 -36.39 14.92 -7.88
N LEU A 133 -35.76 14.95 -6.69
CA LEU A 133 -34.41 14.47 -6.46
C LEU A 133 -34.35 13.04 -5.91
N PHE A 134 -35.37 12.21 -6.20
CA PHE A 134 -35.53 10.85 -5.67
C PHE A 134 -34.35 9.91 -5.94
N PHE A 135 -33.49 10.22 -6.92
CA PHE A 135 -32.27 9.47 -7.25
C PHE A 135 -31.15 9.67 -6.22
N LEU A 136 -31.24 10.69 -5.37
CA LEU A 136 -30.25 10.95 -4.33
C LEU A 136 -30.32 9.91 -3.21
N THR A 137 -29.17 9.33 -2.89
CA THR A 137 -28.96 8.47 -1.73
C THR A 137 -27.96 9.10 -0.75
N PRO A 138 -27.94 8.68 0.53
CA PRO A 138 -27.00 9.25 1.51
C PRO A 138 -25.53 9.13 1.11
N SER A 139 -25.13 8.13 0.31
CA SER A 139 -23.75 7.95 -0.16
C SER A 139 -23.26 9.08 -1.08
N HIS A 140 -24.16 9.83 -1.71
CA HIS A 140 -23.80 10.98 -2.55
C HIS A 140 -23.31 12.18 -1.72
N PHE A 141 -23.66 12.23 -0.43
CA PHE A 141 -23.33 13.35 0.45
C PHE A 141 -22.39 12.94 1.60
N ILE A 142 -22.62 11.77 2.21
CA ILE A 142 -21.86 11.34 3.39
C ILE A 142 -20.44 10.97 2.99
N ASN A 143 -19.48 11.75 3.48
CA ASN A 143 -18.05 11.46 3.37
C ASN A 143 -17.44 11.16 4.77
N PRO A 144 -16.23 10.58 4.86
CA PRO A 144 -15.59 10.28 6.14
C PRO A 144 -15.43 11.51 7.06
N SER A 145 -15.23 12.70 6.49
CA SER A 145 -15.04 13.92 7.28
C SER A 145 -16.29 14.33 8.07
N HIS A 146 -17.49 14.02 7.56
CA HIS A 146 -18.76 14.25 8.26
C HIS A 146 -18.89 13.37 9.50
N LEU A 147 -18.27 12.19 9.49
CA LEU A 147 -18.35 11.20 10.55
C LEU A 147 -17.32 11.41 11.67
N ASN A 148 -16.34 12.30 11.45
CA ASN A 148 -15.35 12.66 12.47
C ASN A 148 -16.00 13.20 13.75
N LYS A 149 -15.47 12.82 14.91
CA LYS A 149 -15.95 13.28 16.22
C LYS A 149 -15.91 14.81 16.37
N THR A 150 -14.93 15.45 15.74
CA THR A 150 -14.74 16.92 15.75
C THR A 150 -15.75 17.67 14.90
N THR A 151 -16.39 17.01 13.93
CA THR A 151 -17.36 17.66 13.03
C THR A 151 -18.71 17.74 13.72
N VAL A 152 -19.12 18.94 14.14
CA VAL A 152 -20.42 19.16 14.78
C VAL A 152 -21.58 18.90 13.80
N LEU A 153 -22.65 18.25 14.27
CA LEU A 153 -23.80 17.86 13.44
C LEU A 153 -24.42 19.06 12.68
N ASN A 154 -24.56 20.21 13.34
CA ASN A 154 -25.08 21.44 12.72
C ASN A 154 -24.30 21.86 11.47
N LYS A 155 -22.97 21.67 11.44
CA LYS A 155 -22.16 21.98 10.24
C LYS A 155 -22.50 21.05 9.09
N VAL A 156 -22.70 19.76 9.39
CA VAL A 156 -23.10 18.75 8.40
C VAL A 156 -24.50 19.06 7.86
N GLU A 157 -25.44 19.48 8.71
CA GLU A 157 -26.78 19.87 8.29
C GLU A 157 -26.78 21.09 7.36
N THR A 158 -25.97 22.11 7.65
CA THR A 158 -25.82 23.28 6.77
C THR A 158 -25.21 22.90 5.43
N ALA A 159 -24.15 22.09 5.43
CA ALA A 159 -23.55 21.58 4.20
C ALA A 159 -24.54 20.74 3.39
N MET A 160 -25.36 19.93 4.08
CA MET A 160 -26.42 19.15 3.46
C MET A 160 -27.47 20.06 2.82
N ALA A 161 -27.90 21.13 3.50
CA ALA A 161 -28.84 22.09 2.93
C ALA A 161 -28.30 22.71 1.62
N GLN A 162 -27.05 23.16 1.64
CA GLN A 162 -26.38 23.72 0.47
C GLN A 162 -26.26 22.71 -0.67
N PHE A 163 -25.95 21.45 -0.36
CA PHE A 163 -25.89 20.36 -1.33
C PHE A 163 -27.24 20.15 -2.03
N PHE A 164 -28.34 20.02 -1.28
CA PHE A 164 -29.67 19.84 -1.87
C PHE A 164 -30.09 21.04 -2.72
N GLU A 165 -29.81 22.27 -2.27
CA GLU A 165 -30.10 23.47 -3.05
C GLU A 165 -29.29 23.53 -4.35
N GLN A 166 -28.02 23.13 -4.30
CA GLN A 166 -27.17 23.06 -5.49
C GLN A 166 -27.70 22.04 -6.50
N VAL A 167 -27.93 20.80 -6.07
CA VAL A 167 -28.42 19.73 -6.95
C VAL A 167 -29.81 20.08 -7.51
N SER A 168 -30.68 20.71 -6.72
CA SER A 168 -31.98 21.18 -7.20
C SER A 168 -31.84 22.18 -8.34
N ARG A 169 -30.95 23.17 -8.20
CA ARG A 169 -30.71 24.17 -9.25
C ARG A 169 -30.11 23.56 -10.51
N GLU A 170 -29.11 22.70 -10.35
CA GLU A 170 -28.47 21.99 -11.47
C GLU A 170 -29.48 21.12 -12.22
N PHE A 171 -30.32 20.38 -11.50
CA PHE A 171 -31.39 19.57 -12.08
C PHE A 171 -32.41 20.42 -12.85
N GLU A 172 -32.83 21.56 -12.28
CA GLU A 172 -33.73 22.51 -12.96
C GLU A 172 -33.11 23.08 -14.24
N MET A 173 -31.84 23.48 -14.20
CA MET A 173 -31.12 23.98 -15.37
C MET A 173 -31.01 22.92 -16.47
N LEU A 174 -30.72 21.67 -16.11
CA LEU A 174 -30.67 20.56 -17.07
C LEU A 174 -32.04 20.28 -17.68
N LEU A 175 -33.11 20.41 -16.89
CA LEU A 175 -34.48 20.26 -17.38
C LEU A 175 -34.87 21.38 -18.37
N GLU A 176 -34.45 22.62 -18.10
CA GLU A 176 -34.71 23.77 -18.99
C GLU A 176 -33.91 23.71 -20.30
N GLN A 177 -32.75 23.08 -20.29
CA GLN A 177 -31.82 23.06 -21.44
C GLN A 177 -31.78 21.71 -22.17
N ASP A 178 -32.75 20.82 -21.93
CA ASP A 178 -32.80 19.47 -22.53
C ASP A 178 -31.49 18.67 -22.32
N GLY A 179 -30.90 18.76 -21.13
CA GLY A 179 -29.70 18.02 -20.72
C GLY A 179 -29.97 16.53 -20.42
N ASP A 180 -28.89 15.75 -20.30
CA ASP A 180 -28.97 14.32 -19.98
C ASP A 180 -29.20 14.11 -18.47
N LEU A 181 -30.47 14.16 -18.07
CA LEU A 181 -30.90 13.94 -16.69
C LEU A 181 -30.56 12.54 -16.16
N LYS A 182 -30.43 11.54 -17.04
CA LYS A 182 -30.10 10.18 -16.63
C LYS A 182 -28.62 10.10 -16.26
N HIS A 183 -27.75 10.67 -17.09
CA HIS A 183 -26.33 10.77 -16.78
C HIS A 183 -26.12 11.55 -15.46
N TYR A 184 -26.83 12.66 -15.28
CA TYR A 184 -26.76 13.46 -14.06
C TYR A 184 -27.22 12.69 -12.82
N ALA A 185 -28.30 11.92 -12.90
CA ALA A 185 -28.80 11.13 -11.77
C ALA A 185 -27.81 10.04 -11.32
N ASP A 186 -27.04 9.47 -12.26
CA ASP A 186 -26.06 8.41 -11.98
C ASP A 186 -24.71 8.96 -11.48
N THR A 187 -24.30 10.15 -11.92
CA THR A 187 -22.93 10.66 -11.68
C THR A 187 -22.86 11.94 -10.85
N LEU A 188 -23.97 12.69 -10.75
CA LEU A 188 -24.03 14.08 -10.28
C LEU A 188 -23.06 15.02 -11.03
N ASP A 189 -22.67 14.67 -12.26
CA ASP A 189 -21.84 15.52 -13.12
C ASP A 189 -22.71 16.48 -13.93
N PHE A 190 -22.85 17.71 -13.44
CA PHE A 190 -23.60 18.74 -14.15
C PHE A 190 -23.01 19.06 -15.53
N ILE A 191 -21.68 19.19 -15.64
CA ILE A 191 -21.02 19.63 -16.88
C ILE A 191 -21.15 18.55 -17.95
N GLY A 192 -20.93 17.29 -17.59
CA GLY A 192 -21.08 16.16 -18.50
C GLY A 192 -22.51 15.96 -18.99
N SER A 193 -23.50 16.43 -18.22
CA SER A 193 -24.93 16.28 -18.50
C SER A 193 -25.54 17.44 -19.27
N MET A 194 -24.84 18.58 -19.36
CA MET A 194 -25.31 19.72 -20.14
C MET A 194 -25.39 19.37 -21.63
N PRO A 195 -26.34 19.95 -22.39
CA PRO A 195 -26.40 19.76 -23.82
C PRO A 195 -25.07 20.20 -24.45
N LYS A 196 -24.43 19.30 -25.19
CA LYS A 196 -23.26 19.67 -25.99
C LYS A 196 -23.71 20.72 -26.99
N LYS A 197 -23.13 21.93 -26.95
CA LYS A 197 -23.35 22.94 -27.99
C LYS A 197 -23.08 22.28 -29.34
N VAL A 198 -24.14 22.02 -30.09
CA VAL A 198 -24.01 21.69 -31.51
C VAL A 198 -23.57 23.00 -32.16
N GLU A 199 -22.26 23.16 -32.36
CA GLU A 199 -21.79 24.20 -33.27
C GLU A 199 -22.50 23.96 -34.61
N PRO A 200 -23.21 24.95 -35.18
CA PRO A 200 -23.79 24.78 -36.50
C PRO A 200 -22.66 24.38 -37.44
N MET A 201 -22.85 23.30 -38.22
CA MET A 201 -21.90 22.85 -39.25
C MET A 201 -21.43 24.09 -40.02
N VAL A 202 -20.15 24.45 -39.83
CA VAL A 202 -19.51 25.50 -40.58
C VAL A 202 -19.42 25.00 -42.02
N ASP A 203 -20.23 25.57 -42.91
CA ASP A 203 -20.04 25.43 -44.36
C ASP A 203 -18.58 25.79 -44.68
N THR A 204 -17.86 24.86 -45.29
CA THR A 204 -16.45 24.97 -45.64
C THR A 204 -16.20 26.23 -46.51
N PRO A 205 -15.11 26.98 -46.33
CA PRO A 205 -14.97 28.29 -46.94
C PRO A 205 -14.80 28.24 -48.47
N LYS A 206 -15.56 29.10 -49.15
CA LYS A 206 -15.42 29.44 -50.57
C LYS A 206 -14.04 30.04 -50.88
N ASN A 207 -13.37 29.47 -51.89
CA ASN A 207 -12.33 30.05 -52.76
C ASN A 207 -10.87 29.93 -52.30
N GLU A 208 -10.24 28.78 -52.57
CA GLU A 208 -8.81 28.70 -52.85
C GLU A 208 -8.59 28.51 -54.36
N TRP A 209 -7.72 29.32 -54.96
CA TRP A 209 -7.34 29.20 -56.37
C TRP A 209 -6.36 28.04 -56.54
N VAL A 210 -6.69 27.09 -57.40
CA VAL A 210 -5.80 25.97 -57.74
C VAL A 210 -4.98 26.33 -58.98
N ALA A 211 -3.64 26.35 -58.85
CA ALA A 211 -2.74 26.55 -59.98
C ALA A 211 -2.55 25.24 -60.74
N ILE A 212 -2.68 25.27 -62.06
CA ILE A 212 -2.48 24.11 -62.95
C ILE A 212 -1.52 24.54 -64.05
N SER A 213 -0.45 23.78 -64.27
CA SER A 213 0.48 23.99 -65.38
C SER A 213 -0.01 23.20 -66.59
N VAL A 214 -0.23 23.88 -67.71
CA VAL A 214 -0.73 23.30 -68.96
C VAL A 214 0.28 23.58 -70.09
N PRO A 215 0.58 22.60 -70.97
CA PRO A 215 1.42 22.82 -72.14
C PRO A 215 0.84 23.90 -73.07
N GLU A 216 1.71 24.71 -73.70
CA GLU A 216 1.30 25.88 -74.49
C GLU A 216 0.39 25.50 -75.68
N SER A 217 0.56 24.31 -76.25
CA SER A 217 -0.27 23.75 -77.32
C SER A 217 -1.72 23.50 -76.93
N GLU A 218 -2.01 23.33 -75.63
CA GLU A 218 -3.34 23.00 -75.11
C GLU A 218 -4.05 24.19 -74.45
N LEU A 219 -3.35 25.31 -74.24
CA LEU A 219 -3.90 26.54 -73.67
C LEU A 219 -5.18 27.04 -74.37
N PRO A 220 -5.30 27.03 -75.72
CA PRO A 220 -6.51 27.50 -76.38
C PRO A 220 -7.74 26.66 -76.04
N GLN A 221 -7.56 25.34 -75.89
CA GLN A 221 -8.64 24.40 -75.58
C GLN A 221 -9.10 24.56 -74.13
N VAL A 222 -8.15 24.69 -73.20
CA VAL A 222 -8.44 24.93 -71.78
C VAL A 222 -9.12 26.28 -71.57
N HIS A 223 -8.67 27.33 -72.25
CA HIS A 223 -9.30 28.66 -72.18
C HIS A 223 -10.74 28.63 -72.70
N LEU A 224 -10.99 27.96 -73.82
CA LEU A 224 -12.33 27.80 -74.38
C LEU A 224 -13.24 27.03 -73.40
N PHE A 225 -12.74 25.94 -72.82
CA PHE A 225 -13.46 25.15 -71.83
C PHE A 225 -13.84 25.99 -70.59
N LEU A 226 -12.88 26.74 -70.02
CA LEU A 226 -13.14 27.58 -68.85
C LEU A 226 -14.15 28.69 -69.16
N LYS A 227 -14.06 29.31 -70.34
CA LYS A 227 -15.00 30.35 -70.80
C LYS A 227 -16.41 29.81 -71.03
N MET A 228 -16.54 28.64 -71.68
CA MET A 228 -17.84 27.98 -71.90
C MET A 228 -18.54 27.65 -70.59
N ASN A 229 -17.77 27.25 -69.56
CA ASN A 229 -18.31 26.85 -68.26
C ASN A 229 -18.35 28.00 -67.23
N ARG A 230 -18.02 29.24 -67.64
CA ARG A 230 -17.99 30.43 -66.76
C ARG A 230 -17.12 30.25 -65.51
N ILE A 231 -16.07 29.43 -65.59
CA ILE A 231 -15.12 29.25 -64.50
C ILE A 231 -14.15 30.44 -64.55
N PRO A 232 -14.04 31.23 -63.46
CA PRO A 232 -13.09 32.34 -63.43
C PRO A 232 -11.67 31.78 -63.37
N TYR A 233 -10.73 32.39 -64.10
CA TYR A 233 -9.30 32.06 -64.07
C TYR A 233 -8.47 33.33 -64.27
N LYS A 234 -7.21 33.29 -63.82
CA LYS A 234 -6.20 34.31 -64.10
C LYS A 234 -5.05 33.63 -64.82
N GLN A 235 -4.58 34.22 -65.92
CA GLN A 235 -3.31 33.83 -66.53
C GLN A 235 -2.21 34.54 -65.77
N ASN A 236 -1.24 33.77 -65.26
CA ASN A 236 0.01 34.30 -64.71
C ASN A 236 1.04 34.43 -65.82
#